data_AF-A0A2H1WM92-F1
#
_entry.id   AF-A0A2H1WM92-F1
#
_cell.length_a   1.000
_cell.length_b   1.000
_cell.length_c   1.000
_cell.angle_alpha   90.00
_cell.angle_beta   90.00
_cell.angle_gamma   90.00
#
_symmetry.space_group_name_H-M   'P 1'
#
loop_
_entity.id
_entity.type
_entity.pdbx_description
1 polymer ?
#
loop_
_entity_poly.entity_id
_entity_poly.type
_entity_poly.pdbx_seq_one_letter_code
_entity_poly.pdbx_strand_id
1 'polypeptide(L)'
;MHKFEFELSNELCALNDEMPSVYTFSRSDNEILQELLKVFSSGRGTTREQWSMQAELLVEPVGWDALWKLSKDFCKKFEVRFPCIAYVTVTSVDFENLSACVDVLSVQHETVSLPENIVDVPLIELWPTIKQREQCINVATTAEFIDLLRFYYNDIWMPWDDSEVLLSNTIEERMQLWSDMHNGTIPNCVARSITLLRNSAIDAHEKLKQMDSSLCEGDVASDDDSLLPPNYISLCAEMNARLDGLMSKWTLYENSLIREQYLARERSKWQRNKSKKNVVAVWQGGSIFEFSEISKFLISHVTNDFRLSVLTSVEDALQLEPHELVLCGHELMLPELPLANINVTSFN
;
A
#
# COMPACT_ATOMS: atom_id res chain seq x y z
N MET A 1 -2.00 17.68 2.82
CA MET A 1 -3.27 17.07 3.27
C MET A 1 -3.09 15.58 3.09
N HIS A 2 -2.84 14.86 4.19
CA HIS A 2 -2.61 13.43 4.14
C HIS A 2 -3.86 12.73 3.57
N LYS A 3 -3.68 11.65 2.81
CA LYS A 3 -4.77 10.83 2.22
C LYS A 3 -5.84 10.47 3.27
N PHE A 4 -5.43 10.28 4.52
CA PHE A 4 -6.28 10.02 5.66
C PHE A 4 -7.17 11.20 6.09
N GLU A 5 -6.77 12.47 5.97
CA GLU A 5 -7.66 13.61 6.27
C GLU A 5 -8.78 13.72 5.24
N PHE A 6 -8.51 13.39 3.97
CA PHE A 6 -9.54 13.38 2.92
C PHE A 6 -10.46 12.15 3.02
N GLU A 7 -9.92 10.99 3.41
CA GLU A 7 -10.70 9.79 3.69
C GLU A 7 -11.53 9.95 4.98
N LEU A 8 -10.93 10.38 6.10
CA LEU A 8 -11.65 10.70 7.34
C LEU A 8 -12.68 11.82 7.12
N SER A 9 -12.37 12.92 6.44
CA SER A 9 -13.34 14.02 6.29
C SER A 9 -14.56 13.61 5.45
N ASN A 10 -14.37 12.81 4.40
CA ASN A 10 -15.48 12.26 3.63
C ASN A 10 -16.25 11.15 4.39
N GLU A 11 -15.56 10.33 5.19
CA GLU A 11 -16.15 9.22 5.96
C GLU A 11 -16.83 9.70 7.27
N LEU A 12 -16.32 10.76 7.90
CA LEU A 12 -16.86 11.38 9.13
C LEU A 12 -18.07 12.28 8.88
N CYS A 13 -18.28 12.78 7.65
CA CYS A 13 -19.47 13.58 7.31
C CYS A 13 -20.79 12.80 7.42
N ALA A 14 -20.75 11.48 7.69
CA ALA A 14 -21.92 10.62 7.81
C ALA A 14 -22.38 10.35 9.26
N LEU A 15 -21.74 10.91 10.30
CA LEU A 15 -22.02 10.57 11.71
C LEU A 15 -22.39 11.79 12.56
N ASN A 16 -23.49 11.65 13.30
CA ASN A 16 -24.07 12.63 14.22
C ASN A 16 -23.52 12.52 15.66
N ASP A 17 -22.35 11.89 15.87
CA ASP A 17 -21.62 11.92 17.15
C ASP A 17 -20.11 12.09 16.86
N GLU A 18 -19.47 13.03 17.55
CA GLU A 18 -18.09 13.47 17.30
C GLU A 18 -17.09 12.35 17.64
N MET A 19 -16.55 11.66 16.63
CA MET A 19 -15.41 10.78 16.84
C MET A 19 -14.24 11.56 17.46
N PRO A 20 -13.47 10.95 18.39
CA PRO A 20 -12.33 11.59 19.02
C PRO A 20 -11.33 12.18 18.02
N SER A 21 -10.81 13.37 18.30
CA SER A 21 -9.77 13.98 17.47
C SER A 21 -8.44 13.22 17.63
N VAL A 22 -7.69 13.08 16.53
CA VAL A 22 -6.39 12.40 16.49
C VAL A 22 -5.26 13.37 16.19
N TYR A 23 -4.02 12.98 16.49
CA TYR A 23 -2.84 13.76 16.11
C TYR A 23 -2.67 13.81 14.60
N THR A 24 -2.27 14.98 14.09
CA THR A 24 -1.93 15.21 12.69
C THR A 24 -0.59 15.93 12.61
N PHE A 25 0.27 15.50 11.70
CA PHE A 25 1.60 16.07 11.54
C PHE A 25 1.73 16.72 10.16
N SER A 26 2.49 17.81 10.09
CA SER A 26 2.87 18.46 8.84
C SER A 26 4.38 18.65 8.88
N ARG A 27 5.10 17.68 8.32
CA ARG A 27 6.56 17.67 8.25
C ARG A 27 7.01 17.94 6.81
N SER A 28 8.11 18.64 6.67
CA SER A 28 8.84 18.75 5.40
C SER A 28 9.57 17.45 5.06
N ASP A 29 9.84 17.22 3.77
CA ASP A 29 10.61 16.07 3.29
C ASP A 29 11.94 15.90 4.04
N ASN A 30 12.61 17.03 4.36
CA ASN A 30 13.87 17.00 5.10
C ASN A 30 13.68 16.59 6.57
N GLU A 31 12.63 17.06 7.25
CA GLU A 31 12.33 16.62 8.61
C GLU A 31 12.04 15.13 8.66
N ILE A 32 11.23 14.62 7.72
CA ILE A 32 10.93 13.18 7.60
C ILE A 32 12.23 12.39 7.38
N LEU A 33 13.08 12.84 6.44
CA LEU A 33 14.36 12.19 6.18
C LEU A 33 15.25 12.13 7.43
N GLN A 34 15.37 13.23 8.17
CA GLN A 34 16.19 13.25 9.39
C GLN A 34 15.66 12.28 10.45
N GLU A 35 14.34 12.18 10.64
CA GLU A 35 13.76 11.21 11.57
C GLU A 35 13.97 9.76 11.11
N LEU A 36 13.80 9.45 9.82
CA LEU A 36 14.12 8.12 9.28
C LEU A 36 15.60 7.78 9.48
N LEU A 37 16.50 8.73 9.20
CA LEU A 37 17.94 8.51 9.39
C LEU A 37 18.32 8.23 10.84
N LYS A 38 17.58 8.77 11.83
CA LYS A 38 17.78 8.41 13.24
C LYS A 38 17.43 6.95 13.50
N VAL A 39 16.31 6.46 12.94
CA VAL A 39 15.89 5.05 13.05
C VAL A 39 16.98 4.15 12.45
N PHE A 40 17.48 4.49 11.26
CA PHE A 40 18.44 3.70 10.50
C PHE A 40 19.92 4.05 10.76
N SER A 41 20.22 4.71 11.89
CA SER A 41 21.57 5.20 12.21
C SER A 41 22.52 4.12 12.77
N SER A 42 21.97 3.05 13.34
CA SER A 42 22.77 2.02 14.02
C SER A 42 23.55 1.13 13.04
N GLY A 43 23.08 1.01 11.79
CA GLY A 43 23.62 0.13 10.76
C GLY A 43 23.66 -1.35 11.18
N ARG A 44 22.82 -1.74 12.15
CA ARG A 44 22.79 -3.09 12.73
C ARG A 44 21.37 -3.59 12.85
N GLY A 45 21.22 -4.88 12.64
CA GLY A 45 19.93 -5.56 12.69
C GLY A 45 19.10 -5.34 11.43
N THR A 46 18.06 -6.16 11.30
CA THR A 46 17.06 -6.03 10.25
C THR A 46 16.31 -4.72 10.38
N THR A 47 15.63 -4.32 9.30
CA THR A 47 14.69 -3.18 9.31
C THR A 47 13.70 -3.28 10.49
N ARG A 48 13.17 -4.49 10.75
CA ARG A 48 12.24 -4.75 11.85
C ARG A 48 12.88 -4.45 13.21
N GLU A 49 14.05 -5.03 13.48
CA GLU A 49 14.77 -4.83 14.75
C GLU A 49 15.09 -3.35 15.02
N GLN A 50 15.43 -2.59 13.97
CA GLN A 50 15.69 -1.15 14.09
C GLN A 50 14.45 -0.37 14.49
N TRP A 51 13.30 -0.67 13.89
CA TRP A 51 12.02 -0.09 14.30
C TRP A 51 11.60 -0.51 15.71
N SER A 52 11.78 -1.79 16.08
CA SER A 52 11.48 -2.31 17.41
C SER A 52 12.27 -1.58 18.49
N MET A 53 13.57 -1.39 18.30
CA MET A 53 14.41 -0.61 19.24
C MET A 53 13.93 0.84 19.41
N GLN A 54 13.44 1.47 18.35
CA GLN A 54 12.89 2.83 18.45
C GLN A 54 11.50 2.84 19.10
N ALA A 55 10.68 1.84 18.84
CA ALA A 55 9.36 1.70 19.46
C ALA A 55 9.47 1.57 20.98
N GLU A 56 10.40 0.75 21.48
CA GLU A 56 10.66 0.59 22.93
C GLU A 56 10.97 1.91 23.66
N LEU A 57 11.53 2.90 22.94
CA LEU A 57 11.92 4.19 23.50
C LEU A 57 10.82 5.26 23.38
N LEU A 58 9.96 5.17 22.36
CA LEU A 58 9.09 6.25 21.94
C LEU A 58 7.59 5.93 22.07
N VAL A 59 7.24 4.64 22.14
CA VAL A 59 5.86 4.18 22.19
C VAL A 59 5.49 3.81 23.62
N GLU A 60 4.37 4.35 24.07
CA GLU A 60 3.78 4.02 25.36
C GLU A 60 3.28 2.57 25.33
N PRO A 61 3.69 1.71 26.27
CA PRO A 61 3.46 0.28 26.17
C PRO A 61 2.00 -0.12 26.40
N VAL A 62 1.22 0.70 27.14
CA VAL A 62 -0.18 0.42 27.49
C VAL A 62 -0.94 1.72 27.73
N GLY A 63 -2.28 1.64 27.74
CA GLY A 63 -3.16 2.61 28.38
C GLY A 63 -3.55 3.82 27.53
N TRP A 64 -3.09 3.87 26.28
CA TRP A 64 -3.46 4.94 25.36
C TRP A 64 -4.62 4.56 24.44
N ASP A 65 -5.43 5.57 24.14
CA ASP A 65 -6.65 5.50 23.34
C ASP A 65 -6.37 5.88 21.88
N ALA A 66 -6.96 5.14 20.96
CA ALA A 66 -6.74 5.30 19.52
C ALA A 66 -8.02 5.09 18.70
N LEU A 67 -8.03 5.68 17.50
CA LEU A 67 -8.91 5.22 16.43
C LEU A 67 -8.20 4.10 15.67
N TRP A 68 -8.87 2.97 15.47
CA TRP A 68 -8.39 1.86 14.66
C TRP A 68 -9.11 1.85 13.30
N LYS A 69 -8.36 2.01 12.21
CA LYS A 69 -8.89 1.80 10.85
C LYS A 69 -8.77 0.32 10.52
N LEU A 70 -9.89 -0.39 10.50
CA LEU A 70 -9.90 -1.82 10.23
C LEU A 70 -9.37 -2.10 8.81
N SER A 71 -8.50 -3.10 8.69
CA SER A 71 -8.05 -3.58 7.38
C SER A 71 -9.21 -4.20 6.59
N LYS A 72 -9.04 -4.27 5.25
CA LYS A 72 -10.04 -4.92 4.37
C LYS A 72 -10.22 -6.39 4.72
N ASP A 73 -9.13 -7.08 5.06
CA ASP A 73 -9.16 -8.49 5.44
C ASP A 73 -9.85 -8.71 6.77
N PHE A 74 -9.61 -7.82 7.74
CA PHE A 74 -10.32 -7.86 9.02
C PHE A 74 -11.83 -7.61 8.82
N CYS A 75 -12.19 -6.58 8.04
CA CYS A 75 -13.59 -6.31 7.70
C CYS A 75 -14.25 -7.52 7.04
N LYS A 76 -13.57 -8.16 6.08
CA LYS A 76 -14.07 -9.36 5.39
C LYS A 76 -14.26 -10.54 6.35
N LYS A 77 -13.30 -10.77 7.27
CA LYS A 77 -13.34 -11.85 8.26
C LYS A 77 -14.53 -11.73 9.21
N PHE A 78 -14.91 -10.51 9.58
CA PHE A 78 -16.00 -10.23 10.51
C PHE A 78 -17.29 -9.75 9.81
N GLU A 79 -17.38 -9.89 8.49
CA GLU A 79 -18.53 -9.48 7.68
C GLU A 79 -18.95 -8.01 7.89
N VAL A 80 -17.95 -7.16 8.16
CA VAL A 80 -18.12 -5.72 8.37
C VAL A 80 -17.95 -4.98 7.05
N ARG A 81 -18.75 -3.93 6.85
CA ARG A 81 -18.60 -3.05 5.70
C ARG A 81 -17.29 -2.28 5.82
N PHE A 82 -16.43 -2.39 4.81
CA PHE A 82 -15.25 -1.53 4.66
C PHE A 82 -15.65 -0.21 3.95
N PRO A 83 -15.09 0.95 4.34
CA PRO A 83 -14.21 1.17 5.49
C PRO A 83 -14.97 1.17 6.82
N CYS A 84 -14.31 0.77 7.91
CA CYS A 84 -14.86 0.81 9.26
C CYS A 84 -13.79 1.28 10.26
N ILE A 85 -14.20 2.12 11.21
CA ILE A 85 -13.34 2.63 12.27
C ILE A 85 -13.87 2.16 13.64
N ALA A 86 -12.96 1.78 14.54
CA ALA A 86 -13.28 1.49 15.93
C ALA A 86 -12.53 2.44 16.86
N TYR A 87 -13.14 2.80 17.99
CA TYR A 87 -12.45 3.45 19.09
C TYR A 87 -11.95 2.38 20.05
N VAL A 88 -10.66 2.40 20.36
CA VAL A 88 -10.00 1.32 21.10
C VAL A 88 -9.06 1.88 22.17
N THR A 89 -8.72 1.03 23.13
CA THR A 89 -7.64 1.27 24.08
C THR A 89 -6.57 0.22 23.94
N VAL A 90 -5.32 0.64 23.92
CA VAL A 90 -4.18 -0.27 23.86
C VAL A 90 -3.92 -0.84 25.24
N THR A 91 -3.90 -2.17 25.35
CA THR A 91 -3.66 -2.89 26.61
C THR A 91 -2.25 -3.43 26.72
N SER A 92 -1.60 -3.68 25.59
CA SER A 92 -0.16 -3.99 25.51
C SER A 92 0.36 -3.75 24.10
N VAL A 93 1.61 -3.31 23.98
CA VAL A 93 2.35 -3.23 22.71
C VAL A 93 3.35 -4.37 22.62
N ASP A 94 3.33 -5.07 21.49
CA ASP A 94 4.39 -5.98 21.07
C ASP A 94 5.37 -5.21 20.18
N PHE A 95 6.51 -4.84 20.75
CA PHE A 95 7.55 -4.09 20.05
C PHE A 95 8.27 -4.92 18.99
N GLU A 96 8.33 -6.24 19.13
CA GLU A 96 8.99 -7.12 18.15
C GLU A 96 8.16 -7.18 16.87
N ASN A 97 6.84 -7.37 17.01
CA ASN A 97 5.93 -7.42 15.86
C ASN A 97 5.41 -6.05 15.41
N LEU A 98 5.70 -4.99 16.16
CA LEU A 98 5.14 -3.64 15.97
C LEU A 98 3.61 -3.69 15.89
N SER A 99 3.01 -4.43 16.81
CA SER A 99 1.57 -4.63 16.95
C SER A 99 1.13 -4.37 18.38
N ALA A 100 -0.18 -4.39 18.61
CA ALA A 100 -0.76 -4.15 19.91
C ALA A 100 -1.99 -5.03 20.16
N CYS A 101 -2.20 -5.35 21.43
CA CYS A 101 -3.49 -5.83 21.93
C CYS A 101 -4.35 -4.63 22.28
N VAL A 102 -5.62 -4.68 21.89
CA VAL A 102 -6.55 -3.58 22.11
C VAL A 102 -7.88 -4.08 22.64
N ASP A 103 -8.51 -3.28 23.49
CA ASP A 103 -9.93 -3.45 23.84
C ASP A 103 -10.79 -2.49 23.02
N VAL A 104 -11.84 -3.01 22.41
CA VAL A 104 -12.80 -2.25 21.60
C VAL A 104 -13.79 -1.54 22.51
N LEU A 105 -13.76 -0.21 22.47
CA LEU A 105 -14.64 0.64 23.28
C LEU A 105 -15.93 0.99 22.54
N SER A 106 -15.82 1.29 21.25
CA SER A 106 -16.97 1.49 20.37
C SER A 106 -16.60 1.27 18.91
N VAL A 107 -17.60 1.08 18.06
CA VAL A 107 -17.43 0.92 16.62
C VAL A 107 -18.28 1.97 15.91
N GLN A 108 -17.79 2.49 14.79
CA GLN A 108 -18.45 3.52 13.99
C GLN A 108 -19.91 3.16 13.61
N HIS A 109 -20.19 1.87 13.43
CA HIS A 109 -21.51 1.36 13.11
C HIS A 109 -22.04 0.53 14.28
N GLU A 110 -23.09 1.01 14.95
CA GLU A 110 -23.68 0.35 16.13
C GLU A 110 -24.17 -1.09 15.86
N THR A 111 -24.43 -1.43 14.60
CA THR A 111 -24.87 -2.77 14.19
C THR A 111 -23.71 -3.76 14.04
N VAL A 112 -22.46 -3.31 14.15
CA VAL A 112 -21.26 -4.14 14.00
C VAL A 112 -20.84 -4.68 15.36
N SER A 113 -20.73 -6.00 15.46
CA SER A 113 -20.20 -6.68 16.63
C SER A 113 -18.77 -7.12 16.37
N LEU A 114 -17.80 -6.45 16.99
CA LEU A 114 -16.41 -6.90 17.05
C LEU A 114 -16.15 -7.62 18.38
N PRO A 115 -15.17 -8.55 18.44
CA PRO A 115 -14.68 -9.06 19.72
C PRO A 115 -14.21 -7.92 20.63
N GLU A 116 -14.46 -8.04 21.94
CA GLU A 116 -14.07 -7.02 22.91
C GLU A 116 -12.56 -6.83 22.96
N ASN A 117 -11.78 -7.91 22.82
CA ASN A 117 -10.33 -7.88 22.80
C ASN A 117 -9.81 -8.39 21.46
N ILE A 118 -8.89 -7.64 20.86
CA ILE A 118 -8.22 -7.98 19.61
C ILE A 118 -6.72 -7.99 19.86
N VAL A 119 -6.07 -9.07 19.47
CA VAL A 119 -4.61 -9.23 19.51
C VAL A 119 -4.01 -8.90 18.14
N ASP A 120 -2.72 -8.56 18.14
CA ASP A 120 -1.91 -8.36 16.93
C ASP A 120 -2.42 -7.27 15.97
N VAL A 121 -3.03 -6.20 16.50
CA VAL A 121 -3.38 -5.03 15.68
C VAL A 121 -2.11 -4.28 15.29
N PRO A 122 -1.77 -4.13 13.99
CA PRO A 122 -0.56 -3.42 13.58
C PRO A 122 -0.56 -1.98 14.10
N LEU A 123 0.56 -1.49 14.63
CA LEU A 123 0.64 -0.11 15.13
C LEU A 123 0.27 0.91 14.03
N ILE A 124 0.63 0.62 12.77
CA ILE A 124 0.28 1.44 11.61
C ILE A 124 -1.23 1.56 11.34
N GLU A 125 -2.07 0.76 11.99
CA GLU A 125 -3.54 0.87 11.94
C GLU A 125 -4.15 1.65 13.12
N LEU A 126 -3.34 2.11 14.08
CA LEU A 126 -3.82 2.83 15.28
C LEU A 126 -3.47 4.33 15.28
N TRP A 127 -4.45 5.21 15.18
CA TRP A 127 -4.28 6.66 15.26
C TRP A 127 -4.51 7.14 16.70
N PRO A 128 -3.46 7.49 17.46
CA PRO A 128 -3.64 7.90 18.84
C PRO A 128 -4.51 9.16 18.92
N THR A 129 -5.44 9.16 19.87
CA THR A 129 -6.34 10.29 20.09
C THR A 129 -5.66 11.40 20.87
N ILE A 130 -6.08 12.65 20.69
CA ILE A 130 -5.55 13.80 21.43
C ILE A 130 -6.02 13.75 22.89
N LYS A 131 -7.28 13.34 23.10
CA LYS A 131 -7.88 13.25 24.44
C LYS A 131 -7.78 11.81 24.93
N GLN A 132 -6.86 11.59 25.85
CA GLN A 132 -6.63 10.32 26.52
C GLN A 132 -7.49 10.23 27.79
N ARG A 133 -7.94 9.02 28.14
CA ARG A 133 -8.51 8.75 29.47
C ARG A 133 -7.44 8.89 30.56
N GLU A 134 -6.24 8.39 30.30
CA GLU A 134 -5.14 8.45 31.25
C GLU A 134 -4.28 9.69 31.07
N GLN A 135 -4.05 10.42 32.16
CA GLN A 135 -3.41 11.75 32.13
C GLN A 135 -1.89 11.72 32.16
N CYS A 136 -1.27 10.57 32.47
CA CYS A 136 0.17 10.45 32.71
C CYS A 136 0.95 9.84 31.54
N ILE A 137 0.34 9.76 30.35
CA ILE A 137 0.89 9.08 29.17
C ILE A 137 1.41 10.12 28.17
N ASN A 138 2.63 9.94 27.65
CA ASN A 138 3.17 10.74 26.56
C ASN A 138 2.71 10.22 25.19
N VAL A 139 1.42 10.35 24.92
CA VAL A 139 0.82 9.86 23.67
C VAL A 139 1.30 10.64 22.43
N ALA A 140 1.76 11.88 22.59
CA ALA A 140 2.23 12.70 21.47
C ALA A 140 3.46 12.07 20.79
N THR A 141 4.44 11.62 21.59
CA THR A 141 5.62 10.93 21.06
C THR A 141 5.26 9.58 20.43
N THR A 142 4.30 8.85 21.01
CA THR A 142 3.75 7.63 20.39
C THR A 142 3.12 7.93 19.03
N ALA A 143 2.30 8.98 18.94
CA ALA A 143 1.67 9.39 17.68
C ALA A 143 2.70 9.81 16.63
N GLU A 144 3.75 10.55 17.02
CA GLU A 144 4.84 10.94 16.12
C GLU A 144 5.58 9.74 15.55
N PHE A 145 5.87 8.73 16.40
CA PHE A 145 6.51 7.49 15.99
C PHE A 145 5.65 6.71 15.01
N ILE A 146 4.37 6.47 15.34
CA ILE A 146 3.49 5.67 14.48
C ILE A 146 3.24 6.40 13.15
N ASP A 147 3.15 7.72 13.14
CA ASP A 147 3.06 8.52 11.91
C ASP A 147 4.28 8.32 11.00
N LEU A 148 5.49 8.36 11.56
CA LEU A 148 6.72 8.09 10.81
C LEU A 148 6.78 6.64 10.32
N LEU A 149 6.38 5.68 11.16
CA LEU A 149 6.33 4.25 10.82
C LEU A 149 5.36 4.00 9.65
N ARG A 150 4.18 4.62 9.68
CA ARG A 150 3.22 4.58 8.57
C ARG A 150 3.83 5.14 7.30
N PHE A 151 4.46 6.32 7.36
CA PHE A 151 5.11 6.92 6.20
C PHE A 151 6.15 5.95 5.62
N TYR A 152 7.00 5.36 6.46
CA TYR A 152 7.99 4.40 6.01
C TYR A 152 7.38 3.22 5.26
N TYR A 153 6.40 2.51 5.86
CA TYR A 153 5.79 1.35 5.21
C TYR A 153 4.94 1.71 3.98
N ASN A 154 4.29 2.88 3.98
CA ASN A 154 3.45 3.31 2.87
C ASN A 154 4.24 3.83 1.68
N ASP A 155 5.41 4.44 1.90
CA ASP A 155 6.06 5.28 0.89
C ASP A 155 7.51 4.89 0.59
N ILE A 156 8.22 4.22 1.52
CA ILE A 156 9.67 3.99 1.43
C ILE A 156 10.05 2.50 1.41
N TRP A 157 9.39 1.70 2.24
CA TRP A 157 9.65 0.28 2.41
C TRP A 157 9.47 -0.49 1.10
N MET A 158 10.33 -1.47 0.89
CA MET A 158 10.23 -2.47 -0.18
C MET A 158 10.29 -3.87 0.43
N PRO A 159 9.64 -4.87 -0.18
CA PRO A 159 9.52 -6.20 0.42
C PRO A 159 10.83 -6.96 0.68
N TRP A 160 11.90 -6.62 -0.01
CA TRP A 160 13.23 -7.21 0.18
C TRP A 160 14.03 -6.55 1.31
N ASP A 161 13.53 -5.48 1.94
CA ASP A 161 14.22 -4.81 3.05
C ASP A 161 14.12 -5.58 4.37
N ASP A 162 13.17 -6.50 4.50
CA ASP A 162 12.93 -7.22 5.76
C ASP A 162 14.06 -8.19 6.10
N SER A 163 14.78 -8.68 5.07
CA SER A 163 15.91 -9.62 5.23
C SER A 163 17.29 -8.96 5.29
N GLU A 164 17.39 -7.68 4.93
CA GLU A 164 18.67 -6.99 4.78
C GLU A 164 18.84 -5.84 5.78
N VAL A 165 20.09 -5.50 6.10
CA VAL A 165 20.40 -4.29 6.86
C VAL A 165 20.23 -3.10 5.92
N LEU A 166 19.17 -2.33 6.14
CA LEU A 166 18.92 -1.14 5.35
C LEU A 166 19.94 -0.05 5.71
N LEU A 167 20.66 0.43 4.70
CA LEU A 167 21.68 1.45 4.86
C LEU A 167 21.07 2.86 4.76
N SER A 168 21.69 3.83 5.45
CA SER A 168 21.23 5.22 5.46
C SER A 168 21.16 5.84 4.05
N ASN A 169 22.10 5.50 3.17
CA ASN A 169 22.09 5.97 1.77
C ASN A 169 20.88 5.43 0.99
N THR A 170 20.40 4.23 1.31
CA THR A 170 19.19 3.69 0.68
C THR A 170 17.96 4.50 1.08
N ILE A 171 17.86 4.90 2.35
CA ILE A 171 16.79 5.78 2.84
C ILE A 171 16.84 7.14 2.15
N GLU A 172 18.02 7.74 2.03
CA GLU A 172 18.21 9.02 1.33
C GLU A 172 17.76 8.94 -0.14
N GLU A 173 18.17 7.89 -0.85
CA GLU A 173 17.84 7.71 -2.27
C GLU A 173 16.34 7.51 -2.51
N ARG A 174 15.67 6.74 -1.64
CA ARG A 174 14.23 6.52 -1.73
C ARG A 174 13.42 7.73 -1.28
N MET A 175 13.88 8.49 -0.28
CA MET A 175 13.27 9.78 0.06
C MET A 175 13.38 10.77 -1.10
N GLN A 176 14.54 10.82 -1.77
CA GLN A 176 14.69 11.67 -2.96
C GLN A 176 13.74 11.23 -4.08
N LEU A 177 13.60 9.92 -4.33
CA LEU A 177 12.64 9.39 -5.31
C LEU A 177 11.22 9.82 -4.97
N TRP A 178 10.82 9.65 -3.71
CA TRP A 178 9.49 10.01 -3.23
C TRP A 178 9.24 11.51 -3.42
N SER A 179 10.19 12.37 -3.03
CA SER A 179 10.06 13.82 -3.23
C SER A 179 9.92 14.17 -4.71
N ASP A 180 10.77 13.59 -5.57
CA ASP A 180 10.75 13.84 -7.01
C ASP A 180 9.43 13.43 -7.68
N MET A 181 8.79 12.37 -7.17
CA MET A 181 7.46 11.92 -7.63
C MET A 181 6.34 12.88 -7.24
N HIS A 182 6.45 13.57 -6.09
CA HIS A 182 5.39 14.42 -5.54
C HIS A 182 5.55 15.91 -5.89
N ASN A 183 6.79 16.36 -6.10
CA ASN A 183 7.10 17.77 -6.42
C ASN A 183 7.01 18.08 -7.93
N GLY A 184 6.70 17.08 -8.76
CA GLY A 184 6.56 17.22 -10.22
C GLY A 184 7.86 17.13 -11.02
N THR A 185 8.98 16.84 -10.37
CA THR A 185 10.26 16.55 -11.06
C THR A 185 10.12 15.33 -11.96
N ILE A 186 9.47 14.27 -11.47
CA ILE A 186 9.11 13.10 -12.27
C ILE A 186 7.72 13.33 -12.87
N PRO A 187 7.54 13.18 -14.19
CA PRO A 187 6.20 13.27 -14.79
C PRO A 187 5.22 12.27 -14.18
N ASN A 188 3.97 12.69 -13.95
CA ASN A 188 2.94 11.86 -13.27
C ASN A 188 2.75 10.46 -13.88
N CYS A 189 2.93 10.30 -15.20
CA CYS A 189 2.83 9.00 -15.85
C CYS A 189 3.97 8.05 -15.48
N VAL A 190 5.18 8.58 -15.32
CA VAL A 190 6.35 7.84 -14.85
C VAL A 190 6.21 7.56 -13.36
N ALA A 191 5.79 8.53 -12.55
CA ALA A 191 5.49 8.33 -11.13
C ALA A 191 4.46 7.21 -10.93
N ARG A 192 3.37 7.20 -11.70
CA ARG A 192 2.37 6.11 -11.69
C ARG A 192 2.99 4.75 -12.02
N SER A 193 3.86 4.69 -13.02
CA SER A 193 4.56 3.44 -13.38
C SER A 193 5.45 2.93 -12.25
N ILE A 194 6.11 3.83 -11.52
CA ILE A 194 6.92 3.49 -10.34
C ILE A 194 6.02 2.99 -9.20
N THR A 195 4.90 3.66 -8.93
CA THR A 195 3.95 3.21 -7.90
C THR A 195 3.34 1.85 -8.24
N LEU A 196 2.98 1.61 -9.51
CA LEU A 196 2.51 0.30 -9.97
C LEU A 196 3.58 -0.78 -9.75
N LEU A 197 4.83 -0.50 -10.10
CA LEU A 197 5.94 -1.43 -9.89
C LEU A 197 6.10 -1.78 -8.40
N ARG A 198 6.02 -0.77 -7.52
CA ARG A 198 6.07 -0.97 -6.07
C ARG A 198 4.90 -1.83 -5.57
N ASN A 199 3.67 -1.47 -5.92
CA ASN A 199 2.48 -2.20 -5.49
C ASN A 199 2.52 -3.66 -5.98
N SER A 200 2.90 -3.89 -7.24
CA SER A 200 3.06 -5.25 -7.75
C SER A 200 4.11 -6.09 -7.00
N ALA A 201 5.14 -5.44 -6.43
CA ALA A 201 6.13 -6.12 -5.59
C ALA A 201 5.56 -6.46 -4.21
N ILE A 202 4.86 -5.51 -3.60
CA ILE A 202 4.18 -5.72 -2.30
C ILE A 202 3.15 -6.85 -2.44
N ASP A 203 2.28 -6.81 -3.45
CA ASP A 203 1.27 -7.85 -3.70
C ASP A 203 1.89 -9.24 -3.90
N ALA A 204 3.02 -9.33 -4.61
CA ALA A 204 3.71 -10.60 -4.84
C ALA A 204 4.32 -11.14 -3.53
N HIS A 205 4.84 -10.27 -2.69
CA HIS A 205 5.39 -10.62 -1.39
C HIS A 205 4.31 -11.02 -0.38
N GLU A 206 3.20 -10.29 -0.31
CA GLU A 206 2.06 -10.64 0.55
C GLU A 206 1.47 -12.00 0.18
N LYS A 207 1.38 -12.32 -1.11
CA LYS A 207 0.97 -13.66 -1.58
C LYS A 207 1.93 -14.75 -1.12
N LEU A 208 3.23 -14.51 -1.14
CA LEU A 208 4.21 -15.46 -0.57
C LEU A 208 3.96 -15.66 0.92
N LYS A 209 3.84 -14.58 1.68
CA LYS A 209 3.58 -14.63 3.12
C LYS A 209 2.28 -15.37 3.47
N GLN A 210 1.21 -15.16 2.69
CA GLN A 210 -0.06 -15.88 2.84
C GLN A 210 0.08 -17.38 2.58
N MET A 211 0.89 -17.77 1.59
CA MET A 211 1.18 -19.18 1.35
C MET A 211 1.97 -19.81 2.50
N ASP A 212 2.99 -19.12 3.02
CA ASP A 212 3.78 -19.60 4.17
C ASP A 212 2.90 -19.77 5.42
N SER A 213 2.03 -18.78 5.72
CA SER A 213 1.13 -18.83 6.88
C SER A 213 0.05 -19.91 6.76
N SER A 214 -0.46 -20.17 5.55
CA SER A 214 -1.41 -21.27 5.29
C SER A 214 -0.82 -22.66 5.61
N LEU A 215 0.51 -22.81 5.57
CA LEU A 215 1.17 -24.04 6.01
C LEU A 215 1.22 -24.19 7.52
N CYS A 216 1.37 -23.08 8.25
CA CYS A 216 1.48 -23.07 9.71
C CYS A 216 0.14 -23.29 10.43
N GLU A 217 -1.00 -23.01 9.78
CA GLU A 217 -2.35 -23.20 10.34
C GLU A 217 -2.87 -24.65 10.21
N GLY A 218 -2.10 -25.58 9.64
CA GLY A 218 -2.41 -27.01 9.61
C GLY A 218 -2.17 -27.68 10.97
N ASP A 219 -3.16 -28.44 11.47
CA ASP A 219 -3.17 -29.14 12.77
C ASP A 219 -1.79 -29.63 13.24
N VAL A 220 -1.29 -28.99 14.31
CA VAL A 220 -0.09 -29.34 15.10
C VAL A 220 -0.23 -30.66 15.90
N ALA A 221 -0.94 -31.65 15.35
CA ALA A 221 -1.12 -32.97 15.94
C ALA A 221 -0.73 -34.14 15.03
N SER A 222 -0.22 -33.88 13.82
CA SER A 222 0.27 -34.90 12.91
C SER A 222 1.79 -34.73 12.71
N ASP A 223 2.57 -35.63 13.31
CA ASP A 223 4.03 -35.81 13.11
C ASP A 223 4.43 -36.16 11.64
N ASP A 224 3.52 -35.97 10.67
CA ASP A 224 3.77 -36.20 9.24
C ASP A 224 4.18 -34.90 8.56
N ASP A 225 5.45 -34.57 8.73
CA ASP A 225 6.17 -33.38 8.26
C ASP A 225 6.34 -33.32 6.72
N SER A 226 5.50 -34.04 5.94
CA SER A 226 5.88 -34.46 4.59
C SER A 226 4.91 -34.19 3.44
N LEU A 227 3.79 -33.50 3.62
CA LEU A 227 2.89 -33.22 2.50
C LEU A 227 2.60 -31.73 2.32
N LEU A 228 3.62 -30.99 1.84
CA LEU A 228 3.39 -29.70 1.20
C LEU A 228 2.30 -29.87 0.11
N PRO A 229 1.40 -28.88 -0.07
CA PRO A 229 0.44 -28.91 -1.16
C PRO A 229 1.14 -29.18 -2.51
N PRO A 230 0.55 -29.98 -3.41
CA PRO A 230 1.22 -30.49 -4.61
C PRO A 230 1.73 -29.41 -5.59
N ASN A 231 1.34 -28.15 -5.41
CA ASN A 231 1.79 -27.01 -6.22
C ASN A 231 2.52 -25.92 -5.40
N TYR A 232 2.79 -26.14 -4.12
CA TYR A 232 3.39 -25.15 -3.23
C TYR A 232 4.74 -24.68 -3.76
N ILE A 233 5.65 -25.63 -3.98
CA ILE A 233 7.02 -25.37 -4.44
C ILE A 233 7.00 -24.60 -5.78
N SER A 234 6.15 -25.01 -6.72
CA SER A 234 6.03 -24.33 -8.02
C SER A 234 5.50 -22.91 -7.89
N LEU A 235 4.50 -22.68 -7.03
CA LEU A 235 3.88 -21.37 -6.86
C LEU A 235 4.82 -20.41 -6.11
N CYS A 236 5.53 -20.89 -5.08
CA CYS A 236 6.59 -20.15 -4.41
C CYS A 236 7.71 -19.79 -5.39
N ALA A 237 8.16 -20.74 -6.23
CA ALA A 237 9.17 -20.46 -7.24
C ALA A 237 8.71 -19.41 -8.25
N GLU A 238 7.45 -19.47 -8.70
CA GLU A 238 6.85 -18.47 -9.60
C GLU A 238 6.80 -17.08 -8.96
N MET A 239 6.32 -16.98 -7.72
CA MET A 239 6.22 -15.69 -7.02
C MET A 239 7.60 -15.11 -6.70
N ASN A 240 8.58 -15.94 -6.32
CA ASN A 240 9.96 -15.50 -6.12
C ASN A 240 10.58 -14.99 -7.43
N ALA A 241 10.42 -15.72 -8.54
CA ALA A 241 10.89 -15.28 -9.85
C ALA A 241 10.22 -13.95 -10.29
N ARG A 242 8.94 -13.77 -9.94
CA ARG A 242 8.23 -12.51 -10.15
C ARG A 242 8.85 -11.38 -9.32
N LEU A 243 9.12 -11.60 -8.04
CA LEU A 243 9.80 -10.62 -7.17
C LEU A 243 11.18 -10.26 -7.71
N ASP A 244 12.01 -11.22 -8.12
CA ASP A 244 13.33 -10.96 -8.70
C ASP A 244 13.24 -10.07 -9.94
N GLY A 245 12.25 -10.32 -10.80
CA GLY A 245 11.98 -9.49 -11.97
C GLY A 245 11.55 -8.06 -11.63
N LEU A 246 10.77 -7.88 -10.56
CA LEU A 246 10.33 -6.57 -10.07
C LEU A 246 11.48 -5.83 -9.39
N MET A 247 12.25 -6.50 -8.54
CA MET A 247 13.46 -5.98 -7.89
C MET A 247 14.47 -5.50 -8.93
N SER A 248 14.72 -6.31 -9.97
CA SER A 248 15.60 -5.93 -11.09
C SER A 248 15.15 -4.64 -11.77
N LYS A 249 13.84 -4.44 -11.99
CA LYS A 249 13.31 -3.17 -12.53
C LYS A 249 13.45 -2.01 -11.53
N TRP A 250 13.24 -2.28 -10.24
CA TRP A 250 13.34 -1.27 -9.18
C TRP A 250 14.74 -0.70 -9.04
N THR A 251 15.79 -1.49 -9.31
CA THR A 251 17.19 -1.02 -9.29
C THR A 251 17.45 0.20 -10.20
N LEU A 252 16.61 0.40 -11.23
CA LEU A 252 16.68 1.56 -12.11
C LEU A 252 16.31 2.88 -11.41
N TYR A 253 15.59 2.82 -10.31
CA TYR A 253 15.11 3.96 -9.54
C TYR A 253 15.82 4.12 -8.18
N GLU A 254 16.40 3.04 -7.66
CA GLU A 254 17.05 2.97 -6.34
C GLU A 254 18.32 3.83 -6.27
N ASN A 255 19.11 3.90 -7.35
CA ASN A 255 20.34 4.70 -7.37
C ASN A 255 20.12 6.00 -8.15
N SER A 256 20.44 7.16 -7.56
CA SER A 256 20.26 8.48 -8.17
C SER A 256 20.88 8.62 -9.56
N LEU A 257 22.11 8.12 -9.77
CA LEU A 257 22.81 8.25 -11.05
C LEU A 257 22.15 7.40 -12.15
N ILE A 258 21.77 6.17 -11.82
CA ILE A 258 21.06 5.28 -12.76
C ILE A 258 19.68 5.86 -13.06
N ARG A 259 18.97 6.31 -12.01
CA ARG A 259 17.66 6.94 -12.09
C ARG A 259 17.69 8.15 -13.01
N GLU A 260 18.65 9.05 -12.87
CA GLU A 260 18.76 10.25 -13.71
C GLU A 260 18.87 9.87 -15.20
N GLN A 261 19.77 8.95 -15.54
CA GLN A 261 19.97 8.50 -16.92
C GLN A 261 18.73 7.79 -17.48
N TYR A 262 18.10 6.93 -16.68
CA TYR A 262 16.89 6.22 -17.07
C TYR A 262 15.73 7.19 -17.30
N LEU A 263 15.48 8.10 -16.36
CA LEU A 263 14.43 9.11 -16.47
C LEU A 263 14.66 10.06 -17.64
N ALA A 264 15.90 10.43 -17.97
CA ALA A 264 16.20 11.23 -19.16
C ALA A 264 15.79 10.51 -20.46
N ARG A 265 16.01 9.19 -20.52
CA ARG A 265 15.58 8.35 -21.64
C ARG A 265 14.05 8.24 -21.70
N GLU A 266 13.38 8.01 -20.56
CA GLU A 266 11.93 7.91 -20.51
C GLU A 266 11.24 9.25 -20.85
N ARG A 267 11.76 10.37 -20.34
CA ARG A 267 11.29 11.72 -20.74
C ARG A 267 11.39 11.92 -22.25
N SER A 268 12.47 11.46 -22.87
CA SER A 268 12.64 11.56 -24.33
C SER A 268 11.63 10.71 -25.10
N LYS A 269 11.29 9.51 -24.61
CA LYS A 269 10.23 8.67 -25.19
C LYS A 269 8.86 9.31 -25.01
N TRP A 270 8.57 9.82 -23.81
CA TRP A 270 7.33 10.51 -23.49
C TRP A 270 7.09 11.71 -24.42
N GLN A 271 8.09 12.58 -24.58
CA GLN A 271 8.00 13.73 -25.49
C GLN A 271 7.68 13.34 -26.94
N ARG A 272 8.21 12.20 -27.42
CA ARG A 272 7.92 11.68 -28.76
C ARG A 272 6.50 11.12 -28.91
N ASN A 273 5.94 10.58 -27.83
CA ASN A 273 4.63 9.93 -27.83
C ASN A 273 3.49 10.84 -27.35
N LYS A 274 3.79 12.01 -26.76
CA LYS A 274 2.80 12.97 -26.24
C LYS A 274 1.72 13.38 -27.25
N SER A 275 2.02 13.36 -28.55
CA SER A 275 1.07 13.67 -29.63
C SER A 275 0.20 12.48 -30.07
N LYS A 276 0.56 11.24 -29.69
CA LYS A 276 -0.17 10.03 -30.05
C LYS A 276 -1.20 9.74 -28.96
N LYS A 277 -2.47 9.95 -29.27
CA LYS A 277 -3.53 9.60 -28.33
C LYS A 277 -3.73 8.08 -28.36
N ASN A 278 -3.50 7.42 -27.24
CA ASN A 278 -3.68 5.97 -27.11
C ASN A 278 -5.03 5.68 -26.43
N VAL A 279 -5.81 4.78 -27.01
CA VAL A 279 -6.92 4.13 -26.32
C VAL A 279 -6.47 2.71 -26.00
N VAL A 280 -6.62 2.30 -24.74
CA VAL A 280 -6.28 0.95 -24.32
C VAL A 280 -7.53 0.29 -23.79
N ALA A 281 -7.97 -0.79 -24.44
CA ALA A 281 -9.06 -1.62 -23.99
C ALA A 281 -8.51 -2.79 -23.16
N VAL A 282 -9.11 -3.04 -22.00
CA VAL A 282 -8.78 -4.18 -21.13
C VAL A 282 -9.87 -5.22 -21.27
N TRP A 283 -9.54 -6.38 -21.82
CA TRP A 283 -10.45 -7.50 -22.03
C TRP A 283 -9.76 -8.79 -21.59
N GLN A 284 -10.29 -9.43 -20.54
CA GLN A 284 -9.73 -10.66 -19.97
C GLN A 284 -10.05 -11.92 -20.79
N GLY A 285 -10.71 -11.76 -21.95
CA GLY A 285 -11.23 -12.85 -22.76
C GLY A 285 -12.71 -13.09 -22.50
N GLY A 286 -13.31 -13.94 -23.33
CA GLY A 286 -14.75 -14.18 -23.34
C GLY A 286 -15.20 -14.93 -24.59
N SER A 287 -16.50 -14.99 -24.79
CA SER A 287 -17.08 -15.57 -25.99
C SER A 287 -16.82 -14.71 -27.24
N ILE A 288 -16.90 -15.33 -28.41
CA ILE A 288 -16.78 -14.60 -29.68
C ILE A 288 -17.91 -13.57 -29.88
N PHE A 289 -19.07 -13.81 -29.24
CA PHE A 289 -20.20 -12.89 -29.24
C PHE A 289 -19.89 -11.64 -28.43
N GLU A 290 -19.37 -11.80 -27.21
CA GLU A 290 -18.89 -10.68 -26.39
C GLU A 290 -17.80 -9.88 -27.10
N PHE A 291 -16.84 -10.55 -27.73
CA PHE A 291 -15.82 -9.88 -28.52
C PHE A 291 -16.43 -9.05 -29.67
N SER A 292 -17.47 -9.56 -30.33
CA SER A 292 -18.16 -8.82 -31.39
C SER A 292 -18.83 -7.55 -30.86
N GLU A 293 -19.48 -7.62 -29.70
CA GLU A 293 -20.12 -6.45 -29.09
C GLU A 293 -19.08 -5.43 -28.59
N ILE A 294 -18.01 -5.89 -27.94
CA ILE A 294 -16.88 -5.03 -27.54
C ILE A 294 -16.26 -4.35 -28.76
N SER A 295 -16.06 -5.10 -29.86
CA SER A 295 -15.49 -4.55 -31.09
C SER A 295 -16.38 -3.46 -31.68
N LYS A 296 -17.70 -3.65 -31.73
CA LYS A 296 -18.66 -2.63 -32.17
C LYS A 296 -18.61 -1.38 -31.28
N PHE A 297 -18.54 -1.58 -29.96
CA PHE A 297 -18.40 -0.49 -29.00
C PHE A 297 -17.12 0.32 -29.24
N LEU A 298 -15.96 -0.36 -29.35
CA LEU A 298 -14.68 0.28 -29.61
C LEU A 298 -14.66 1.04 -30.95
N ILE A 299 -15.24 0.47 -32.00
CA ILE A 299 -15.37 1.15 -33.31
C ILE A 299 -16.22 2.42 -33.20
N SER A 300 -17.25 2.42 -32.34
CA SER A 300 -18.10 3.60 -32.13
C SER A 300 -17.43 4.72 -31.32
N HIS A 301 -16.50 4.36 -30.43
CA HIS A 301 -15.85 5.28 -29.50
C HIS A 301 -14.49 5.80 -29.99
N VAL A 302 -13.71 4.96 -30.68
CA VAL A 302 -12.31 5.27 -31.04
C VAL A 302 -12.27 5.89 -32.44
N THR A 303 -11.83 7.15 -32.55
CA THR A 303 -11.62 7.80 -33.86
C THR A 303 -10.30 7.35 -34.50
N ASN A 304 -10.16 7.52 -35.82
CA ASN A 304 -8.95 7.14 -36.57
C ASN A 304 -7.65 7.82 -36.11
N ASP A 305 -7.74 8.87 -35.31
CA ASP A 305 -6.59 9.61 -34.77
C ASP A 305 -5.95 8.91 -33.55
N PHE A 306 -6.61 7.88 -33.01
CA PHE A 306 -6.15 7.15 -31.85
C PHE A 306 -5.54 5.79 -32.22
N ARG A 307 -4.50 5.40 -31.49
CA ARG A 307 -4.00 4.03 -31.52
C ARG A 307 -4.78 3.20 -30.51
N LEU A 308 -5.42 2.13 -30.98
CA LEU A 308 -6.08 1.14 -30.12
C LEU A 308 -5.11 0.01 -29.76
N SER A 309 -5.01 -0.30 -28.47
CA SER A 309 -4.36 -1.49 -27.94
C SER A 309 -5.35 -2.29 -27.10
N VAL A 310 -5.33 -3.62 -27.21
CA VAL A 310 -6.17 -4.50 -26.38
C VAL A 310 -5.26 -5.34 -25.52
N LEU A 311 -5.45 -5.29 -24.20
CA LEU A 311 -4.65 -5.99 -23.20
C LEU A 311 -5.56 -6.76 -22.25
N THR A 312 -4.99 -7.69 -21.49
CA THR A 312 -5.71 -8.49 -20.50
C THR A 312 -5.57 -7.95 -19.07
N SER A 313 -4.55 -7.11 -18.82
CA SER A 313 -4.23 -6.55 -17.51
C SER A 313 -4.42 -5.03 -17.50
N VAL A 314 -5.07 -4.53 -16.44
CA VAL A 314 -5.20 -3.09 -16.15
C VAL A 314 -3.82 -2.48 -15.89
N GLU A 315 -2.93 -3.20 -15.20
CA GLU A 315 -1.59 -2.72 -14.88
C GLU A 315 -0.77 -2.46 -16.16
N ASP A 316 -0.78 -3.43 -17.08
CA ASP A 316 -0.11 -3.30 -18.37
C ASP A 316 -0.75 -2.20 -19.22
N ALA A 317 -2.08 -2.05 -19.13
CA ALA A 317 -2.78 -0.99 -19.81
C ALA A 317 -2.38 0.39 -19.31
N LEU A 318 -2.25 0.59 -18.01
CA LEU A 318 -1.82 1.85 -17.42
C LEU A 318 -0.36 2.19 -17.78
N GLN A 319 0.50 1.19 -17.99
CA GLN A 319 1.87 1.39 -18.47
C GLN A 319 1.96 1.92 -19.91
N LEU A 320 0.91 1.72 -20.73
CA LEU A 320 0.83 2.27 -22.09
C LEU A 320 0.40 3.75 -22.14
N GLU A 321 0.20 4.37 -20.98
CA GLU A 321 -0.23 5.77 -20.82
C GLU A 321 -1.49 6.08 -21.67
N PRO A 322 -2.61 5.38 -21.40
CA PRO A 322 -3.83 5.59 -22.15
C PRO A 322 -4.34 7.01 -21.94
N HIS A 323 -4.71 7.67 -23.03
CA HIS A 323 -5.60 8.83 -22.95
C HIS A 323 -7.00 8.38 -22.50
N GLU A 324 -7.42 7.21 -22.99
CA GLU A 324 -8.66 6.55 -22.58
C GLU A 324 -8.42 5.08 -22.29
N LEU A 325 -8.88 4.64 -21.13
CA LEU A 325 -8.87 3.25 -20.67
C LEU A 325 -10.29 2.71 -20.76
N VAL A 326 -10.51 1.70 -21.60
CA VAL A 326 -11.82 1.05 -21.75
C VAL A 326 -11.80 -0.28 -21.01
N LEU A 327 -12.66 -0.44 -20.01
CA LEU A 327 -12.80 -1.68 -19.25
C LEU A 327 -13.88 -2.55 -19.91
N CYS A 328 -13.48 -3.69 -20.47
CA CYS A 328 -14.35 -4.60 -21.21
C CYS A 328 -14.63 -5.88 -20.41
N GLY A 329 -15.25 -5.76 -19.23
CA GLY A 329 -15.59 -6.89 -18.38
C GLY A 329 -16.24 -6.46 -17.06
N HIS A 330 -17.00 -7.37 -16.43
CA HIS A 330 -17.82 -7.06 -15.26
C HIS A 330 -17.08 -7.01 -13.91
N GLU A 331 -15.81 -7.41 -13.84
CA GLU A 331 -15.04 -7.52 -12.58
C GLU A 331 -13.61 -6.93 -12.66
N LEU A 332 -13.40 -5.91 -13.50
CA LEU A 332 -12.09 -5.24 -13.57
C LEU A 332 -11.93 -4.22 -12.45
N MET A 333 -11.13 -4.56 -11.44
CA MET A 333 -10.73 -3.64 -10.38
C MET A 333 -9.61 -2.73 -10.87
N LEU A 334 -9.83 -1.42 -10.78
CA LEU A 334 -8.77 -0.44 -10.98
C LEU A 334 -7.85 -0.43 -9.75
N PRO A 335 -6.53 -0.30 -9.92
CA PRO A 335 -5.63 -0.08 -8.80
C PRO A 335 -5.95 1.26 -8.12
N GLU A 336 -5.76 1.34 -6.80
CA GLU A 336 -5.95 2.56 -6.01
C GLU A 336 -4.84 3.59 -6.28
N LEU A 337 -4.89 4.20 -7.46
CA LEU A 337 -3.90 5.15 -7.95
C LEU A 337 -4.59 6.41 -8.50
N PRO A 338 -3.93 7.58 -8.42
CA PRO A 338 -4.41 8.76 -9.12
C PRO A 338 -4.43 8.54 -10.64
N LEU A 339 -5.63 8.34 -11.20
CA LEU A 339 -5.87 8.24 -12.65
C LEU A 339 -6.06 9.61 -13.31
N ALA A 340 -5.56 10.68 -12.68
CA ALA A 340 -5.61 12.02 -13.24
C ALA A 340 -5.08 12.02 -14.69
N ASN A 341 -5.87 12.60 -15.60
CA ASN A 341 -5.64 12.66 -17.04
C ASN A 341 -5.86 11.36 -17.84
N ILE A 342 -6.48 10.33 -17.26
CA ILE A 342 -6.96 9.15 -17.99
C ILE A 342 -8.49 9.17 -17.96
N ASN A 343 -9.12 9.16 -19.14
CA ASN A 343 -10.56 8.95 -19.21
C ASN A 343 -10.85 7.44 -19.03
N VAL A 344 -11.68 7.06 -18.06
CA VAL A 344 -12.03 5.66 -17.84
C VAL A 344 -13.47 5.43 -18.27
N THR A 345 -13.65 4.49 -19.19
CA THR A 345 -14.95 4.14 -19.76
C THR A 345 -15.19 2.65 -19.52
N SER A 346 -16.38 2.26 -19.07
CA SER A 346 -16.76 0.84 -18.91
C SER A 346 -17.67 0.40 -20.05
N PHE A 347 -17.37 -0.74 -20.66
CA PHE A 347 -18.30 -1.47 -21.51
C PHE A 347 -19.21 -2.31 -20.61
N ASN A 348 -20.46 -1.87 -20.47
CA ASN A 348 -21.54 -2.57 -19.77
C ASN A 348 -22.62 -2.99 -20.74
#